data_AF-A0A7J8SH90-F1
#
_entry.id   AF-A0A7J8SH90-F1
#
_cell.length_a   1.000
_cell.length_b   1.000
_cell.length_c   1.000
_cell.angle_alpha   90.00
_cell.angle_beta   90.00
_cell.angle_gamma   90.00
#
_symmetry.space_group_name_H-M   'P 1'
#
loop_
_entity.id
_entity.type
_entity.pdbx_description
1 polymer ?
#
loop_
_entity_poly.entity_id
_entity_poly.type
_entity_poly.pdbx_seq_one_letter_code
_entity_poly.pdbx_strand_id
1 'polypeptide(L)'
;MMVVSDLDDVFVPLPDDLLVNLSESRNVVETFLDSLPSMFQDNVNVESAFGPALKAAFMVMSQLGGKLLIFQNTLPSLGYGRLKLRGDDIRVYGTDKEHTLRLPEDPFYKQMAADLTKYQIGVNIYAFSDKYTDIASLGTLAKYTGGQVYYYPSFQSNIHGEKLRHELARDLTRETAWEAVMRIRWIRFTSYHGNFMLRSTDLLALPAVDCDKAYAMQLSLEETLLSTPTVYFQVALLYPSNV
;
A
#
# COMPACT_ATOMS: atom_id res chain seq x y z
N MET A 1 10.18 15.92 18.83
CA MET A 1 10.68 15.19 17.64
C MET A 1 11.87 14.35 18.07
N MET A 2 11.89 13.06 17.72
CA MET A 2 13.06 12.19 17.92
C MET A 2 13.55 11.74 16.55
N VAL A 3 14.86 11.80 16.34
CA VAL A 3 15.48 11.45 15.06
C VAL A 3 16.26 10.16 15.24
N VAL A 4 15.91 9.15 14.46
CA VAL A 4 16.67 7.90 14.37
C VAL A 4 17.53 7.99 13.12
N SER A 5 18.84 8.10 13.31
CA SER A 5 19.80 8.23 12.20
C SER A 5 20.41 6.92 11.76
N ASP A 6 20.29 5.86 12.57
CA ASP A 6 20.71 4.51 12.20
C ASP A 6 19.67 3.89 11.26
N LEU A 7 20.08 3.63 10.02
CA LEU A 7 19.22 3.08 8.98
C LEU A 7 19.36 1.57 8.85
N ASP A 8 20.40 0.98 9.46
CA ASP A 8 20.70 -0.44 9.38
C ASP A 8 20.00 -1.20 10.50
N ASP A 9 19.98 -0.64 11.72
CA ASP A 9 19.26 -1.18 12.88
C ASP A 9 18.11 -0.26 13.30
N VAL A 10 17.01 -0.33 12.55
CA VAL A 10 15.83 0.50 12.80
C VAL A 10 15.11 0.04 14.06
N PHE A 11 14.92 0.98 15.00
CA PHE A 11 14.14 0.77 16.22
C PHE A 11 13.10 1.86 16.42
N VAL A 12 12.11 1.58 17.27
CA VAL A 12 11.11 2.56 17.69
C VAL A 12 11.63 3.26 18.95
N PRO A 13 11.85 4.59 18.92
CA PRO A 13 12.53 5.29 20.03
C PRO A 13 11.68 5.47 21.29
N LEU A 14 10.36 5.26 21.19
CA LEU A 14 9.44 5.25 22.32
C LEU A 14 8.64 3.94 22.34
N PRO A 15 8.46 3.31 23.52
CA PRO A 15 7.64 2.11 23.64
C PRO A 15 6.14 2.42 23.48
N ASP A 16 5.69 3.58 23.96
CA ASP A 16 4.28 3.99 24.03
C ASP A 16 4.08 5.40 23.44
N ASP A 17 2.83 5.88 23.37
CA ASP A 17 2.41 7.23 22.97
C ASP A 17 2.71 7.65 21.51
N LEU A 18 3.16 6.72 20.66
CA LEU A 18 3.25 6.95 19.21
C LEU A 18 1.91 6.74 18.49
N LEU A 19 1.06 5.87 19.02
CA LEU A 19 -0.31 5.67 18.58
C LEU A 19 -1.23 6.18 19.69
N VAL A 20 -1.98 7.24 19.39
CA VAL A 20 -2.80 7.95 20.37
C VAL A 20 -4.25 8.02 19.91
N ASN A 21 -5.18 8.17 20.86
CA ASN A 21 -6.56 8.47 20.54
C ASN A 21 -6.65 9.89 19.96
N LEU A 22 -7.12 10.02 18.72
CA LEU A 22 -7.19 11.31 18.04
C LEU A 22 -8.12 12.31 18.75
N SER A 23 -9.19 11.86 19.38
CA SER A 23 -10.14 12.74 20.08
C SER A 23 -9.51 13.35 21.33
N GLU A 24 -8.70 12.57 22.05
CA GLU A 24 -8.01 13.02 23.27
C GLU A 24 -6.79 13.89 22.95
N SER A 25 -6.07 13.56 21.87
CA SER A 25 -4.82 14.20 21.48
C SER A 25 -4.97 15.23 20.34
N ARG A 26 -6.19 15.63 19.97
CA ARG A 26 -6.47 16.52 18.83
C ARG A 26 -5.61 17.78 18.83
N ASN A 27 -5.56 18.50 19.94
CA ASN A 27 -4.81 19.76 20.04
C ASN A 27 -3.32 19.56 19.75
N VAL A 28 -2.74 18.45 20.23
CA VAL A 28 -1.32 18.13 20.02
C VAL A 28 -1.06 17.78 18.56
N VAL A 29 -1.96 17.01 17.94
CA VAL A 29 -1.88 16.64 16.52
C VAL A 29 -2.00 17.87 15.62
N GLU A 30 -2.98 18.74 15.86
CA GLU A 30 -3.17 19.98 15.09
C GLU A 30 -1.96 20.90 15.21
N THR A 31 -1.45 21.12 16.43
CA THR A 31 -0.22 21.91 16.66
C THR A 31 0.97 21.34 15.91
N PHE A 32 1.14 20.01 15.91
CA PHE A 32 2.20 19.35 15.15
C PHE A 32 2.04 19.59 13.64
N LEU A 33 0.84 19.38 13.09
CA LEU A 33 0.56 19.56 11.67
C LEU A 33 0.79 21.02 11.22
N ASP A 34 0.44 22.01 12.04
CA ASP A 34 0.71 23.43 11.76
C ASP A 34 2.21 23.74 11.75
N SER A 35 2.98 23.08 12.63
CA SER A 35 4.43 23.29 12.72
C SER A 35 5.23 22.56 11.63
N LEU A 36 4.71 21.43 11.12
CA LEU A 36 5.43 20.50 10.26
C LEU A 36 6.07 21.15 9.01
N PRO A 37 5.39 22.05 8.26
CA PRO A 37 6.00 22.72 7.11
C PRO A 37 7.22 23.57 7.50
N SER A 38 7.12 24.30 8.61
CA SER A 38 8.21 25.18 9.08
C SER A 38 9.42 24.40 9.59
N MET A 39 9.21 23.20 10.16
CA MET A 39 10.28 22.35 10.67
C MET A 39 11.28 21.89 9.59
N PHE A 40 10.81 21.78 8.34
CA PHE A 40 11.60 21.25 7.22
C PHE A 40 11.71 22.24 6.05
N GLN A 41 11.37 23.52 6.23
CA GLN A 41 11.34 24.52 5.15
C GLN A 41 12.71 24.71 4.46
N ASP A 42 13.80 24.58 5.23
CA ASP A 42 15.18 24.78 4.76
C ASP A 42 15.88 23.44 4.44
N ASN A 43 15.13 22.34 4.35
CA ASN A 43 15.69 21.03 4.07
C ASN A 43 16.18 20.93 2.61
N VAL A 44 17.47 20.67 2.44
CA VAL A 44 18.13 20.49 1.14
C VAL A 44 18.41 19.02 0.80
N ASN A 45 18.02 18.10 1.68
CA ASN A 45 18.25 16.67 1.47
C ASN A 45 17.35 16.16 0.35
N VAL A 46 17.96 15.53 -0.64
CA VAL A 46 17.28 14.94 -1.81
C VAL A 46 17.12 13.43 -1.68
N GLU A 47 17.75 12.80 -0.68
CA GLU A 47 17.75 11.37 -0.49
C GLU A 47 16.51 10.89 0.29
N SER A 48 16.14 9.62 0.10
CA SER A 48 14.97 9.00 0.73
C SER A 48 15.30 7.66 1.37
N ALA A 49 15.15 7.57 2.69
CA ALA A 49 15.28 6.35 3.48
C ALA A 49 13.94 5.60 3.61
N PHE A 50 13.27 5.34 2.48
CA PHE A 50 11.92 4.76 2.45
C PHE A 50 11.83 3.40 3.15
N GLY A 51 12.75 2.47 2.87
CA GLY A 51 12.73 1.14 3.48
C GLY A 51 12.85 1.19 5.01
N PRO A 52 13.87 1.89 5.55
CA PRO A 52 13.97 2.15 6.98
C PRO A 52 12.72 2.76 7.61
N ALA A 53 12.16 3.81 7.00
CA ALA A 53 10.93 4.44 7.48
C ALA A 53 9.74 3.49 7.46
N LEU A 54 9.61 2.65 6.43
CA LEU A 54 8.55 1.65 6.32
C LEU A 54 8.66 0.57 7.39
N LYS A 55 9.87 0.14 7.75
CA LYS A 55 10.09 -0.81 8.85
C LYS A 55 9.76 -0.20 10.21
N ALA A 56 10.15 1.06 10.44
CA ALA A 56 9.78 1.77 11.67
C ALA A 56 8.25 1.87 11.80
N ALA A 57 7.55 2.26 10.73
CA ALA A 57 6.10 2.29 10.70
C ALA A 57 5.48 0.91 10.96
N PHE A 58 6.04 -0.14 10.33
CA PHE A 58 5.63 -1.52 10.60
C PHE A 58 5.79 -1.90 12.08
N MET A 59 6.92 -1.58 12.72
CA MET A 59 7.13 -1.90 14.14
C MET A 59 6.10 -1.23 15.03
N VAL A 60 5.81 0.06 14.79
CA VAL A 60 4.77 0.82 15.52
C VAL A 60 3.39 0.22 15.30
N MET A 61 3.04 -0.14 14.07
CA MET A 61 1.69 -0.60 13.72
C MET A 61 1.44 -2.09 13.98
N SER A 62 2.49 -2.91 14.13
CA SER A 62 2.39 -4.38 14.19
C SER A 62 1.52 -4.92 15.34
N GLN A 63 1.30 -4.12 16.39
CA GLN A 63 0.46 -4.52 17.52
C GLN A 63 -1.05 -4.38 17.24
N LEU A 64 -1.45 -3.46 16.35
CA LEU A 64 -2.86 -3.10 16.13
C LEU A 64 -3.33 -3.31 14.68
N GLY A 65 -2.41 -3.30 13.71
CA GLY A 65 -2.77 -3.24 12.29
C GLY A 65 -3.23 -1.84 11.86
N GLY A 66 -4.01 -1.78 10.78
CA GLY A 66 -4.65 -0.55 10.31
C GLY A 66 -4.25 -0.14 8.89
N LYS A 67 -4.22 1.17 8.61
CA LYS A 67 -3.90 1.72 7.29
C LYS A 67 -2.70 2.66 7.38
N LEU A 68 -1.68 2.41 6.58
CA LEU A 68 -0.52 3.27 6.43
C LEU A 68 -0.66 4.10 5.14
N LEU A 69 -0.69 5.42 5.28
CA LEU A 69 -0.67 6.36 4.16
C LEU A 69 0.76 6.88 3.97
N ILE A 70 1.38 6.56 2.84
CA ILE A 70 2.74 6.97 2.53
C ILE A 70 2.74 8.05 1.46
N PHE A 71 3.35 9.19 1.77
CA PHE A 71 3.52 10.30 0.83
C PHE A 71 4.97 10.31 0.36
N GLN A 72 5.19 9.87 -0.89
CA GLN A 72 6.52 9.69 -1.47
C GLN A 72 6.76 10.66 -2.63
N ASN A 73 7.88 11.36 -2.61
CA ASN A 73 8.28 12.26 -3.71
C ASN A 73 9.53 11.79 -4.46
N THR A 74 10.54 11.31 -3.77
CA THR A 74 11.83 10.93 -4.39
C THR A 74 11.97 9.43 -4.54
N LEU A 75 12.80 8.95 -5.46
CA LEU A 75 13.19 7.54 -5.53
C LEU A 75 13.82 7.11 -4.19
N PRO A 76 13.39 6.00 -3.55
CA PRO A 76 14.10 5.40 -2.43
C PRO A 76 15.59 5.20 -2.74
N SER A 77 16.47 5.81 -1.96
CA SER A 77 17.90 5.89 -2.28
C SER A 77 18.83 5.46 -1.14
N LEU A 78 18.34 5.46 0.11
CA LEU A 78 19.10 5.11 1.31
C LEU A 78 18.53 3.88 2.03
N GLY A 79 19.42 3.11 2.66
CA GLY A 79 19.09 1.91 3.43
C GLY A 79 18.67 0.72 2.57
N TYR A 80 18.09 -0.28 3.21
CA TYR A 80 17.49 -1.43 2.52
C TYR A 80 16.26 -1.02 1.71
N GLY A 81 15.99 -1.72 0.62
CA GLY A 81 14.93 -1.36 -0.32
C GLY A 81 15.24 -0.13 -1.17
N ARG A 82 16.49 0.38 -1.17
CA ARG A 82 16.91 1.42 -2.12
C ARG A 82 16.75 0.92 -3.56
N LEU A 83 16.33 1.82 -4.45
CA LEU A 83 16.04 1.54 -5.84
C LEU A 83 16.99 2.28 -6.76
N LYS A 84 17.13 1.80 -8.00
CA LYS A 84 17.94 2.46 -9.02
C LYS A 84 17.06 2.93 -10.18
N LEU A 85 17.58 3.90 -10.93
CA LEU A 85 16.97 4.31 -12.18
C LEU A 85 16.98 3.11 -13.15
N ARG A 86 15.83 2.85 -13.79
CA ARG A 86 15.66 1.78 -14.77
C ARG A 86 14.57 2.13 -15.78
N GLY A 87 14.55 1.42 -16.91
CA GLY A 87 13.59 1.64 -18.00
C GLY A 87 14.04 2.68 -19.04
N ASP A 88 15.30 3.10 -19.00
CA ASP A 88 15.96 3.94 -20.00
C ASP A 88 16.38 3.17 -21.26
N ASP A 89 16.59 1.86 -21.16
CA ASP A 89 16.94 1.03 -22.32
C ASP A 89 15.75 0.86 -23.29
N ILE A 90 15.73 1.70 -24.33
CA ILE A 90 14.71 1.71 -25.39
C ILE A 90 14.59 0.34 -26.08
N ARG A 91 15.65 -0.48 -26.10
CA ARG A 91 15.67 -1.80 -26.77
C ARG A 91 14.79 -2.83 -26.06
N VAL A 92 14.40 -2.58 -24.81
CA VAL A 92 13.55 -3.49 -24.04
C VAL A 92 12.07 -3.35 -24.42
N TYR A 93 11.65 -2.17 -24.88
CA TYR A 93 10.26 -1.88 -25.22
C TYR A 93 9.81 -2.66 -26.46
N GLY A 94 8.60 -3.22 -26.41
CA GLY A 94 8.04 -4.07 -27.47
C GLY A 94 8.63 -5.48 -27.54
N THR A 95 9.49 -5.86 -26.58
CA THR A 95 10.07 -7.21 -26.48
C THR A 95 9.45 -7.99 -25.33
N ASP A 96 9.64 -9.31 -25.32
CA ASP A 96 9.24 -10.18 -24.20
C ASP A 96 9.87 -9.76 -22.86
N LYS A 97 10.97 -8.99 -22.88
CA LYS A 97 11.64 -8.50 -21.67
C LYS A 97 10.97 -7.27 -21.07
N GLU A 98 10.06 -6.60 -21.76
CA GLU A 98 9.40 -5.38 -21.26
C GLU A 98 8.64 -5.61 -19.94
N HIS A 99 8.07 -6.82 -19.75
CA HIS A 99 7.36 -7.14 -18.51
C HIS A 99 8.24 -7.01 -17.26
N THR A 100 9.56 -7.17 -17.39
CA THR A 100 10.50 -7.06 -16.26
C THR A 100 10.56 -5.66 -15.68
N LEU A 101 10.28 -4.61 -16.49
CA LEU A 101 10.18 -3.22 -16.03
C LEU A 101 8.96 -2.99 -15.13
N ARG A 102 7.97 -3.89 -15.17
CA ARG A 102 6.75 -3.84 -14.36
C ARG A 102 6.84 -4.69 -13.09
N LEU A 103 7.96 -5.37 -12.88
CA LEU A 103 8.22 -6.16 -11.67
C LEU A 103 8.99 -5.30 -10.65
N PRO A 104 8.77 -5.49 -9.33
CA PRO A 104 9.61 -4.83 -8.33
C PRO A 104 11.09 -5.19 -8.53
N GLU A 105 11.98 -4.21 -8.40
CA GLU A 105 13.44 -4.43 -8.53
C GLU A 105 13.99 -5.20 -7.33
N ASP A 106 13.59 -4.78 -6.12
CA ASP A 106 14.07 -5.35 -4.86
C ASP A 106 13.02 -6.31 -4.26
N PRO A 107 13.37 -7.57 -3.93
CA PRO A 107 12.49 -8.50 -3.22
C PRO A 107 11.94 -7.96 -1.89
N PHE A 108 12.62 -7.00 -1.26
CA PHE A 108 12.21 -6.31 -0.03
C PHE A 108 10.75 -5.88 -0.09
N TYR A 109 10.29 -5.27 -1.17
CA TYR A 109 8.92 -4.73 -1.28
C TYR A 109 7.86 -5.83 -1.18
N LYS A 110 8.13 -6.99 -1.78
CA LYS A 110 7.20 -8.14 -1.72
C LYS A 110 7.22 -8.81 -0.35
N GLN A 111 8.39 -8.93 0.26
CA GLN A 111 8.53 -9.49 1.62
C GLN A 111 7.86 -8.59 2.65
N MET A 112 8.12 -7.29 2.59
CA MET A 112 7.50 -6.30 3.46
C MET A 112 5.98 -6.26 3.28
N ALA A 113 5.46 -6.36 2.05
CA ALA A 113 4.01 -6.44 1.83
C ALA A 113 3.40 -7.70 2.46
N ALA A 114 4.10 -8.84 2.41
CA ALA A 114 3.65 -10.07 3.07
C ALA A 114 3.62 -9.92 4.60
N ASP A 115 4.64 -9.29 5.18
CA ASP A 115 4.68 -8.96 6.61
C ASP A 115 3.55 -8.02 6.99
N LEU A 116 3.37 -6.90 6.30
CA LEU A 116 2.28 -5.95 6.53
C LEU A 116 0.91 -6.64 6.49
N THR A 117 0.65 -7.49 5.48
CA THR A 117 -0.60 -8.25 5.38
C THR A 117 -0.79 -9.28 6.50
N LYS A 118 0.30 -9.86 7.01
CA LYS A 118 0.24 -10.78 8.17
C LYS A 118 -0.27 -10.04 9.41
N TYR A 119 0.15 -8.80 9.61
CA TYR A 119 -0.23 -7.95 10.75
C TYR A 119 -1.42 -7.02 10.46
N GLN A 120 -2.22 -7.31 9.44
CA GLN A 120 -3.41 -6.54 9.06
C GLN A 120 -3.14 -5.04 8.80
N ILE A 121 -2.00 -4.73 8.17
CA ILE A 121 -1.65 -3.38 7.75
C ILE A 121 -1.87 -3.23 6.23
N GLY A 122 -2.81 -2.37 5.85
CA GLY A 122 -3.03 -1.92 4.47
C GLY A 122 -2.16 -0.72 4.12
N VAL A 123 -1.61 -0.63 2.91
CA VAL A 123 -0.74 0.50 2.50
C VAL A 123 -1.30 1.24 1.29
N ASN A 124 -1.52 2.54 1.44
CA ASN A 124 -1.76 3.43 0.30
C ASN A 124 -0.53 4.30 0.04
N ILE A 125 -0.23 4.52 -1.24
CA ILE A 125 0.95 5.28 -1.67
C ILE A 125 0.47 6.47 -2.48
N TYR A 126 0.84 7.65 -2.03
CA TYR A 126 0.69 8.89 -2.76
C TYR A 126 2.06 9.29 -3.32
N ALA A 127 2.20 9.26 -4.64
CA ALA A 127 3.46 9.54 -5.34
C ALA A 127 3.36 10.84 -6.14
N PHE A 128 4.28 11.79 -5.90
CA PHE A 128 4.17 13.17 -6.38
C PHE A 128 5.29 13.63 -7.34
N SER A 129 6.20 12.73 -7.68
CA SER A 129 7.46 13.12 -8.33
C SER A 129 7.30 13.66 -9.74
N ASP A 130 8.16 14.62 -10.08
CA ASP A 130 8.50 15.01 -11.44
C ASP A 130 9.60 14.11 -12.06
N LYS A 131 10.24 13.27 -11.24
CA LYS A 131 11.30 12.33 -11.64
C LYS A 131 10.83 10.88 -11.52
N TYR A 132 11.64 9.97 -12.05
CA TYR A 132 11.38 8.54 -11.92
C TYR A 132 11.43 8.10 -10.45
N THR A 133 10.39 7.40 -10.00
CA THR A 133 10.22 6.92 -8.61
C THR A 133 9.98 5.42 -8.49
N ASP A 134 10.04 4.69 -9.61
CA ASP A 134 9.78 3.25 -9.67
C ASP A 134 8.47 2.82 -8.96
N ILE A 135 7.35 3.30 -9.52
CA ILE A 135 6.00 2.94 -9.06
C ILE A 135 5.75 1.42 -9.11
N ALA A 136 6.45 0.67 -9.96
CA ALA A 136 6.32 -0.79 -10.02
C ALA A 136 6.81 -1.44 -8.71
N SER A 137 7.94 -0.98 -8.16
CA SER A 137 8.44 -1.43 -6.87
C SER A 137 7.58 -0.94 -5.72
N LEU A 138 7.30 0.37 -5.64
CA LEU A 138 6.49 0.95 -4.56
C LEU A 138 5.08 0.36 -4.52
N GLY A 139 4.41 0.33 -5.68
CA GLY A 139 3.03 -0.15 -5.83
C GLY A 139 2.84 -1.62 -5.47
N THR A 140 3.91 -2.41 -5.37
CA THR A 140 3.88 -3.78 -4.84
C THR A 140 3.32 -3.83 -3.42
N LEU A 141 3.65 -2.84 -2.58
CA LEU A 141 3.11 -2.74 -1.21
C LEU A 141 1.60 -2.58 -1.24
N ALA A 142 1.10 -1.58 -1.98
CA ALA A 142 -0.33 -1.33 -2.12
C ALA A 142 -1.06 -2.53 -2.73
N LYS A 143 -0.49 -3.14 -3.77
CA LYS A 143 -1.07 -4.31 -4.44
C LYS A 143 -1.30 -5.48 -3.48
N TYR A 144 -0.30 -5.86 -2.70
CA TYR A 144 -0.39 -7.06 -1.86
C TYR A 144 -1.01 -6.81 -0.49
N THR A 145 -1.05 -5.57 -0.02
CA THR A 145 -1.74 -5.19 1.23
C THR A 145 -3.19 -4.77 1.01
N GLY A 146 -3.66 -4.83 -0.23
CA GLY A 146 -5.01 -4.44 -0.60
C GLY A 146 -5.25 -2.93 -0.57
N GLY A 147 -4.23 -2.09 -0.62
CA GLY A 147 -4.36 -0.64 -0.72
C GLY A 147 -4.38 -0.12 -2.17
N GLN A 148 -3.96 1.12 -2.37
CA GLN A 148 -4.02 1.84 -3.64
C GLN A 148 -2.81 2.76 -3.87
N VAL A 149 -2.46 2.97 -5.14
CA VAL A 149 -1.47 3.97 -5.55
C VAL A 149 -2.18 5.17 -6.17
N TYR A 150 -1.96 6.34 -5.60
CA TYR A 150 -2.35 7.65 -6.12
C TYR A 150 -1.13 8.29 -6.76
N TYR A 151 -1.12 8.37 -8.08
CA TYR A 151 0.03 8.84 -8.86
C TYR A 151 -0.24 10.22 -9.45
N TYR A 152 0.56 11.20 -9.04
CA TYR A 152 0.52 12.59 -9.50
C TYR A 152 1.86 12.93 -10.17
N PRO A 153 2.03 12.63 -11.46
CA PRO A 153 3.25 12.98 -12.17
C PRO A 153 3.42 14.50 -12.21
N SER A 154 4.63 14.98 -11.89
CA SER A 154 4.99 16.40 -11.89
C SER A 154 3.97 17.25 -11.12
N PHE A 155 3.78 16.94 -9.84
CA PHE A 155 2.74 17.56 -9.03
C PHE A 155 2.84 19.09 -8.99
N GLN A 156 1.72 19.79 -9.25
CA GLN A 156 1.59 21.23 -9.10
C GLN A 156 0.37 21.53 -8.23
N SER A 157 0.55 22.28 -7.15
CA SER A 157 -0.51 22.51 -6.14
C SER A 157 -1.74 23.23 -6.71
N ASN A 158 -1.54 24.17 -7.62
CA ASN A 158 -2.60 24.92 -8.31
C ASN A 158 -3.46 24.06 -9.26
N ILE A 159 -2.93 22.94 -9.78
CA ILE A 159 -3.64 22.05 -10.70
C ILE A 159 -4.18 20.81 -9.96
N HIS A 160 -3.34 20.18 -9.16
CA HIS A 160 -3.62 18.87 -8.56
C HIS A 160 -4.06 18.95 -7.09
N GLY A 161 -3.92 20.10 -6.43
CA GLY A 161 -4.19 20.25 -4.99
C GLY A 161 -5.62 19.87 -4.61
N GLU A 162 -6.61 20.30 -5.40
CA GLU A 162 -8.00 19.99 -5.13
C GLU A 162 -8.33 18.50 -5.32
N LYS A 163 -7.71 17.88 -6.34
CA LYS A 163 -7.82 16.43 -6.55
C LYS A 163 -7.22 15.66 -5.38
N LEU A 164 -6.01 16.02 -4.94
CA LEU A 164 -5.35 15.40 -3.79
C LEU A 164 -6.20 15.54 -2.52
N ARG A 165 -6.75 16.73 -2.27
CA ARG A 165 -7.63 16.99 -1.12
C ARG A 165 -8.85 16.09 -1.15
N HIS A 166 -9.50 15.96 -2.31
CA HIS A 166 -10.66 15.09 -2.48
C HIS A 166 -10.34 13.61 -2.31
N GLU A 167 -9.27 13.12 -2.94
CA GLU A 167 -8.87 11.71 -2.87
C GLU A 167 -8.41 11.33 -1.46
N LEU A 168 -7.68 12.20 -0.76
CA LEU A 168 -7.28 11.97 0.63
C LEU A 168 -8.48 12.00 1.58
N ALA A 169 -9.38 12.97 1.44
CA ALA A 169 -10.60 13.02 2.24
C ALA A 169 -11.46 11.77 2.03
N ARG A 170 -11.61 11.31 0.78
CA ARG A 170 -12.32 10.08 0.45
C ARG A 170 -11.64 8.85 1.06
N ASP A 171 -10.32 8.74 0.97
CA ASP A 171 -9.59 7.58 1.53
C ASP A 171 -9.69 7.50 3.06
N LEU A 172 -9.73 8.64 3.75
CA LEU A 172 -9.89 8.70 5.20
C LEU A 172 -11.33 8.43 5.68
N THR A 173 -12.34 8.75 4.87
CA THR A 173 -13.76 8.75 5.32
C THR A 173 -14.62 7.68 4.69
N ARG A 174 -14.17 7.02 3.62
CA ARG A 174 -14.92 5.95 2.97
C ARG A 174 -15.11 4.75 3.89
N GLU A 175 -16.23 4.07 3.69
CA GLU A 175 -16.50 2.80 4.34
C GLU A 175 -15.35 1.82 4.06
N THR A 176 -14.71 1.37 5.12
CA THR A 176 -13.56 0.47 5.09
C THR A 176 -13.80 -0.64 6.10
N ALA A 177 -13.76 -1.88 5.63
CA ALA A 177 -13.69 -3.06 6.46
C ALA A 177 -12.23 -3.42 6.73
N TRP A 178 -11.92 -3.69 7.99
CA TRP A 178 -10.57 -3.99 8.49
C TRP A 178 -10.38 -5.48 8.64
N GLU A 179 -9.13 -5.94 8.64
CA GLU A 179 -8.77 -7.34 8.92
C GLU A 179 -9.57 -8.37 8.10
N ALA A 180 -9.99 -7.97 6.90
CA ALA A 180 -11.00 -8.69 6.17
C ALA A 180 -10.37 -9.90 5.46
N VAL A 181 -11.17 -10.95 5.32
CA VAL A 181 -10.84 -12.08 4.46
C VAL A 181 -12.00 -12.37 3.55
N MET A 182 -11.71 -12.53 2.25
CA MET A 182 -12.70 -12.88 1.26
C MET A 182 -12.44 -14.29 0.75
N ARG A 183 -13.49 -15.12 0.76
CA ARG A 183 -13.47 -16.45 0.18
C ARG A 183 -14.58 -16.58 -0.84
N ILE A 184 -14.24 -17.13 -2.00
CA ILE A 184 -15.20 -17.40 -3.05
C ILE A 184 -15.31 -18.91 -3.18
N ARG A 185 -16.52 -19.44 -3.01
CA ARG A 185 -16.80 -20.88 -3.06
C ARG A 185 -17.35 -21.23 -4.42
N TRP A 186 -16.59 -22.04 -5.15
CA TRP A 186 -16.92 -22.65 -6.44
C TRP A 186 -16.07 -23.91 -6.63
N ILE A 187 -16.34 -24.65 -7.70
CA ILE A 187 -15.64 -25.87 -8.10
C ILE A 187 -14.18 -25.59 -8.44
N ARG A 188 -13.90 -24.62 -9.33
CA ARG A 188 -12.53 -24.30 -9.74
C ARG A 188 -12.34 -22.86 -10.25
N PHE A 189 -11.41 -22.14 -9.64
CA PHE A 189 -10.90 -20.85 -10.13
C PHE A 189 -9.52 -21.04 -10.77
N THR A 190 -9.25 -20.32 -11.85
CA THR A 190 -7.95 -20.37 -12.55
C THR A 190 -7.07 -19.17 -12.22
N SER A 191 -7.66 -18.00 -12.02
CA SER A 191 -6.92 -16.78 -11.70
C SER A 191 -7.73 -15.83 -10.84
N TYR A 192 -6.99 -15.04 -10.06
CA TYR A 192 -7.51 -14.01 -9.17
C TYR A 192 -6.87 -12.66 -9.52
N HIS A 193 -7.68 -11.61 -9.61
CA HIS A 193 -7.26 -10.27 -10.03
C HIS A 193 -7.79 -9.20 -9.08
N GLY A 194 -6.90 -8.29 -8.68
CA GLY A 194 -7.18 -7.20 -7.73
C GLY A 194 -6.00 -6.97 -6.79
N ASN A 195 -6.20 -6.08 -5.82
CA ASN A 195 -5.21 -5.79 -4.78
C ASN A 195 -5.54 -6.62 -3.53
N PHE A 196 -4.76 -7.66 -3.29
CA PHE A 196 -4.83 -8.55 -2.14
C PHE A 196 -3.58 -9.43 -2.07
N MET A 197 -3.41 -10.12 -0.95
CA MET A 197 -2.51 -11.27 -0.83
C MET A 197 -3.35 -12.55 -0.78
N LEU A 198 -2.96 -13.58 -1.52
CA LEU A 198 -3.53 -14.93 -1.31
C LEU A 198 -2.84 -15.59 -0.12
N ARG A 199 -3.60 -15.96 0.91
CA ARG A 199 -3.10 -16.77 2.04
C ARG A 199 -3.16 -18.27 1.75
N SER A 200 -4.19 -18.69 1.02
CA SER A 200 -4.34 -20.05 0.49
C SER A 200 -4.83 -19.96 -0.96
N THR A 201 -5.10 -21.10 -1.59
CA THR A 201 -5.58 -21.19 -2.98
C THR A 201 -6.90 -20.48 -3.24
N ASP A 202 -7.68 -20.16 -2.21
CA ASP A 202 -9.03 -19.61 -2.29
C ASP A 202 -9.36 -18.53 -1.23
N LEU A 203 -8.37 -18.10 -0.44
CA LEU A 203 -8.57 -17.12 0.63
C LEU A 203 -7.74 -15.86 0.37
N LEU A 204 -8.44 -14.76 0.10
CA LEU A 204 -7.85 -13.44 -0.10
C LEU A 204 -7.77 -12.76 1.26
N ALA A 205 -6.57 -12.32 1.63
CA ALA A 205 -6.34 -11.45 2.77
C ALA A 205 -6.43 -9.99 2.33
N LEU A 206 -7.25 -9.24 3.07
CA LEU A 206 -7.62 -7.86 2.80
C LEU A 206 -7.48 -7.04 4.08
N PRO A 207 -6.25 -6.65 4.47
CA PRO A 207 -6.00 -5.83 5.66
C PRO A 207 -6.93 -4.60 5.78
N ALA A 208 -7.18 -3.94 4.65
CA ALA A 208 -8.18 -2.89 4.51
C ALA A 208 -8.86 -3.00 3.14
N VAL A 209 -10.15 -3.27 3.12
CA VAL A 209 -10.99 -3.25 1.91
C VAL A 209 -12.04 -2.16 2.03
N ASP A 210 -12.18 -1.35 0.99
CA ASP A 210 -13.13 -0.25 0.95
C ASP A 210 -14.15 -0.43 -0.18
N CYS A 211 -15.21 0.36 -0.13
CA CYS A 211 -16.33 0.24 -1.06
C CYS A 211 -16.02 0.61 -2.52
N ASP A 212 -14.83 1.15 -2.83
CA ASP A 212 -14.42 1.47 -4.20
C ASP A 212 -13.65 0.30 -4.85
N LYS A 213 -13.26 -0.73 -4.07
CA LYS A 213 -12.46 -1.86 -4.57
C LYS A 213 -13.33 -2.90 -5.26
N ALA A 214 -12.78 -3.45 -6.34
CA ALA A 214 -13.36 -4.56 -7.08
C ALA A 214 -12.33 -5.67 -7.28
N TYR A 215 -12.84 -6.90 -7.34
CA TYR A 215 -12.04 -8.10 -7.53
C TYR A 215 -12.63 -8.90 -8.69
N ALA A 216 -11.77 -9.42 -9.55
CA ALA A 216 -12.17 -10.22 -10.70
C ALA A 216 -11.54 -11.62 -10.61
N MET A 217 -12.32 -12.62 -10.97
CA MET A 217 -11.92 -14.03 -10.90
C MET A 217 -12.23 -14.71 -12.21
N GLN A 218 -11.30 -15.53 -12.70
CA GLN A 218 -11.56 -16.38 -13.85
C GLN A 218 -11.98 -17.77 -13.39
N LEU A 219 -13.14 -18.18 -13.89
CA LEU A 219 -13.75 -19.48 -13.64
C LEU A 219 -13.39 -20.42 -14.79
N SER A 220 -13.12 -21.69 -14.46
CA SER A 220 -13.08 -22.76 -15.46
C SER A 220 -14.32 -23.63 -15.28
N LEU A 221 -15.07 -23.81 -16.36
CA LEU A 221 -16.20 -24.74 -16.41
C LEU A 221 -15.69 -26.12 -16.82
N GLU A 222 -16.03 -27.12 -16.01
CA GLU A 222 -15.81 -28.52 -16.36
C GLU A 222 -16.95 -29.03 -17.25
N GLU A 223 -16.65 -29.92 -18.21
CA GLU A 223 -17.62 -30.43 -19.18
C GLU A 223 -18.85 -31.08 -18.52
N THR A 224 -18.66 -31.67 -17.34
CA THR A 224 -19.72 -32.29 -16.53
C THR A 224 -20.81 -31.28 -16.12
N LEU A 225 -20.46 -30.00 -15.97
CA LEU A 225 -21.38 -28.96 -15.53
C LEU A 225 -22.30 -28.45 -16.64
N LEU A 226 -21.98 -28.71 -17.91
CA LEU A 226 -22.78 -28.31 -19.07
C LEU A 226 -24.18 -28.97 -19.09
N SER A 227 -24.34 -30.07 -18.36
CA SER A 227 -25.61 -30.78 -18.20
C SER A 227 -26.48 -30.25 -17.05
N THR A 228 -25.96 -29.34 -16.22
CA THR A 228 -26.64 -28.83 -15.03
C THR A 228 -27.46 -27.58 -15.37
N PRO A 229 -28.77 -27.51 -15.06
CA PRO A 229 -29.61 -26.38 -15.44
C PRO A 229 -29.31 -25.10 -14.64
N THR A 230 -28.62 -25.20 -13.51
CA THR A 230 -28.33 -24.06 -12.64
C THR A 230 -26.99 -24.24 -11.93
N VAL A 231 -26.28 -23.13 -11.79
CA VAL A 231 -24.95 -23.04 -11.22
C VAL A 231 -24.97 -21.96 -10.13
N TYR A 232 -24.37 -22.25 -8.97
CA TYR A 232 -24.32 -21.34 -7.84
C TYR A 232 -22.87 -21.05 -7.44
N PHE A 233 -22.55 -19.79 -7.21
CA PHE A 233 -21.32 -19.39 -6.53
C PHE A 233 -21.67 -18.56 -5.31
N GLN A 234 -20.79 -18.60 -4.31
CA GLN A 234 -20.95 -17.80 -3.10
C GLN A 234 -19.68 -16.98 -2.88
N VAL A 235 -19.85 -15.68 -2.68
CA VAL A 235 -18.80 -14.79 -2.18
C VAL A 235 -19.09 -14.53 -0.71
N ALA A 236 -18.11 -14.76 0.15
CA ALA A 236 -18.19 -14.45 1.57
C ALA A 236 -17.05 -13.52 1.95
N LEU A 237 -17.39 -12.35 2.48
CA LEU A 237 -16.46 -11.40 3.09
C LEU A 237 -16.65 -11.46 4.61
N LEU A 238 -15.62 -11.86 5.33
CA LEU A 238 -15.58 -11.84 6.79
C LEU A 238 -14.72 -10.65 7.22
N TYR A 239 -15.27 -9.81 8.08
CA TYR A 239 -14.59 -8.67 8.68
C TYR A 239 -15.22 -8.39 10.07
N PRO A 240 -14.48 -7.81 11.02
CA PRO A 240 -15.04 -7.38 12.29
C PRO A 240 -15.98 -6.18 12.07
N SER A 241 -17.11 -6.18 12.76
CA SER A 241 -17.99 -5.02 12.80
C SER A 241 -17.31 -3.91 13.60
N ASN A 242 -17.14 -2.72 13.01
CA ASN A 242 -16.67 -1.54 13.72
C ASN A 242 -17.73 -1.15 14.77
N VAL A 243 -17.50 -1.52 16.04
CA VAL A 243 -18.20 -0.95 17.20
C VAL A 243 -17.27 0.06 17.83
#